data_AF-A0A6B2SWN5-F1
#
_entry.id   AF-A0A6B2SWN5-F1
#
_cell.length_a   1.000
_cell.length_b   1.000
_cell.length_c   1.000
_cell.angle_alpha   90.00
_cell.angle_beta   90.00
_cell.angle_gamma   90.00
#
_symmetry.space_group_name_H-M   'P 1'
#
loop_
_entity.id
_entity.type
_entity.pdbx_description
1 polymer ?
#
loop_
_entity_poly.entity_id
_entity_poly.type
_entity_poly.pdbx_seq_one_letter_code
_entity_poly.pdbx_strand_id
1 'polypeptide(L)' 'MTGLRNEALDLPVRDALPALRSALEGPGSAVLCAPPGTGKTTLVPLDLAGLLDASRGPRRVVV' A
#
# COMPACT_ATOMS: atom_id res chain seq x y z
N MET A 1 6.47 -23.71 5.92
CA MET A 1 5.18 -23.15 5.45
C MET A 1 5.17 -21.62 5.52
N THR A 2 6.22 -20.92 5.07
CA THR A 2 6.32 -19.44 5.22
C THR A 2 6.32 -18.70 3.86
N GLY A 3 6.43 -19.40 2.73
CA GLY A 3 6.51 -18.80 1.39
C GLY A 3 5.26 -18.04 0.95
N LEU A 4 4.07 -18.60 1.22
CA LEU A 4 2.80 -18.02 0.78
C LEU A 4 2.54 -16.59 1.31
N ARG A 5 3.00 -16.28 2.53
CA ARG A 5 2.76 -14.95 3.13
C ARG A 5 3.58 -13.85 2.45
N ASN A 6 4.79 -14.14 1.98
CA ASN A 6 5.60 -13.15 1.27
C ASN A 6 5.16 -13.02 -0.20
N GLU A 7 4.83 -14.12 -0.87
CA GLU A 7 4.31 -14.09 -2.26
C GLU A 7 3.01 -13.30 -2.37
N ALA A 8 2.10 -13.43 -1.38
CA ALA A 8 0.87 -12.65 -1.32
C ALA A 8 1.09 -11.13 -1.10
N LEU A 9 2.28 -10.73 -0.64
CA LEU A 9 2.63 -9.34 -0.36
C LEU A 9 3.59 -8.74 -1.38
N ASP A 10 4.04 -9.52 -2.36
CA ASP A 10 4.87 -9.09 -3.50
C ASP A 10 3.98 -8.70 -4.69
N LEU A 11 3.03 -7.80 -4.44
CA LEU A 11 2.08 -7.32 -5.43
C LEU A 11 2.70 -6.17 -6.24
N PRO A 12 2.46 -6.06 -7.57
CA PRO A 12 3.13 -5.04 -8.39
C PRO A 12 2.86 -3.59 -7.96
N VAL A 13 1.81 -3.33 -7.18
CA VAL A 13 1.53 -1.98 -6.64
C VAL A 13 2.56 -1.53 -5.59
N ARG A 14 3.37 -2.44 -5.04
CA ARG A 14 4.36 -2.17 -3.99
C ARG A 14 5.35 -1.07 -4.41
N ASP A 15 5.75 -1.07 -5.68
CA ASP A 15 6.68 -0.09 -6.24
C ASP A 15 6.13 1.35 -6.22
N ALA A 16 4.80 1.50 -6.24
CA ALA A 16 4.14 2.79 -6.20
C ALA A 16 3.95 3.37 -4.79
N LEU A 17 4.13 2.55 -3.73
CA LEU A 17 3.80 2.95 -2.36
C LEU A 17 4.67 4.11 -1.83
N PRO A 18 5.99 4.19 -2.07
CA PRO A 18 6.79 5.33 -1.63
C PRO A 18 6.31 6.66 -2.25
N ALA A 19 6.02 6.67 -3.55
CA ALA A 19 5.53 7.85 -4.25
C ALA A 19 4.12 8.25 -3.78
N LEU A 20 3.24 7.26 -3.58
CA LEU A 20 1.90 7.46 -3.04
C LEU A 20 1.95 8.10 -1.65
N ARG A 21 2.78 7.58 -0.74
CA ARG A 21 2.94 8.15 0.60
C ARG A 21 3.44 9.59 0.56
N SER A 22 4.45 9.88 -0.28
CA SER A 22 4.97 11.23 -0.44
C SER A 22 3.90 12.21 -0.96
N ALA A 23 3.08 11.79 -1.93
CA ALA A 23 2.00 12.62 -2.45
C ALA A 23 0.89 12.88 -1.41
N LEU A 24 0.60 11.90 -0.56
CA LEU A 24 -0.38 12.06 0.53
C LEU A 24 0.17 12.85 1.72
N GLU A 25 1.48 12.82 1.99
CA GLU A 25 2.11 13.59 3.07
C GLU A 25 2.41 15.04 2.68
N GLY A 26 2.68 15.30 1.40
CA GLY A 26 2.89 16.64 0.87
C GLY A 26 1.59 17.28 0.38
N PRO A 27 1.25 17.17 -0.93
CA PRO A 27 0.02 17.73 -1.50
C PRO A 27 -1.29 17.29 -0.84
N GLY A 28 -1.31 16.17 -0.12
CA GLY A 28 -2.49 15.66 0.59
C GLY A 28 -3.43 14.81 -0.27
N SER A 29 -3.07 14.53 -1.53
CA SER A 29 -3.91 13.80 -2.49
C SER A 29 -3.06 13.11 -3.55
N ALA A 30 -3.55 11.99 -4.08
CA ALA A 30 -2.91 11.22 -5.13
C ALA A 30 -3.94 10.43 -5.97
N VAL A 31 -3.64 10.22 -7.24
CA VAL A 31 -4.36 9.29 -8.11
C VAL A 31 -3.45 8.13 -8.44
N LEU A 32 -3.87 6.92 -8.07
CA LEU A 32 -3.14 5.69 -8.35
C LEU A 32 -3.84 4.94 -9.49
N CYS A 33 -3.22 4.94 -10.67
CA CYS A 33 -3.65 4.14 -11.81
C CYS A 33 -2.79 2.88 -11.91
N ALA A 34 -3.43 1.71 -11.99
CA ALA A 34 -2.75 0.44 -12.21
C ALA A 34 -3.68 -0.55 -12.93
N PRO A 35 -3.14 -1.49 -13.73
CA PRO A 35 -3.92 -2.58 -14.31
C PRO A 35 -4.69 -3.39 -13.25
N PRO A 36 -5.81 -4.06 -13.62
CA PRO A 36 -6.48 -5.00 -12.71
C PRO A 36 -5.51 -6.11 -12.26
N GLY A 37 -5.68 -6.61 -11.04
CA GLY A 37 -4.80 -7.62 -10.46
C GLY A 37 -3.50 -7.10 -9.84
N THR A 38 -3.15 -5.82 -10.01
CA THR A 38 -1.91 -5.21 -9.46
C THR A 38 -1.88 -5.13 -7.92
N GLY A 39 -3.00 -5.41 -7.24
CA GLY A 39 -3.08 -5.37 -5.78
C GLY A 39 -3.45 -4.01 -5.18
N LYS A 40 -3.89 -3.04 -6.00
CA LYS A 40 -4.31 -1.70 -5.55
C LYS A 40 -5.39 -1.66 -4.46
N THR A 41 -6.25 -2.67 -4.37
CA THR A 41 -7.30 -2.78 -3.33
C THR A 41 -6.89 -3.71 -2.19
N THR A 42 -5.77 -4.43 -2.36
CA THR A 42 -5.26 -5.40 -1.40
C THR A 42 -4.16 -4.78 -0.54
N LEU A 43 -3.10 -4.25 -1.17
CA LEU A 43 -1.91 -3.77 -0.47
C LEU A 43 -2.00 -2.31 -0.05
N VAL A 44 -2.58 -1.45 -0.88
CA VAL A 44 -2.61 0.00 -0.64
C VAL A 44 -3.36 0.35 0.64
N PRO A 45 -4.58 -0.18 0.92
CA PRO A 45 -5.26 0.14 2.17
C PRO A 45 -4.47 -0.29 3.42
N LEU A 46 -3.79 -1.44 3.34
CA LEU A 46 -2.97 -1.97 4.45
C LEU A 46 -1.71 -1.13 4.69
N ASP A 47 -1.06 -0.69 3.62
CA ASP A 47 0.10 0.23 3.69
C ASP A 47 -0.30 1.57 4.32
N LEU A 48 -1.38 2.18 3.83
CA LEU A 48 -1.87 3.46 4.33
C LEU A 48 -2.38 3.37 5.78
N ALA A 49 -2.89 2.21 6.18
CA ALA A 49 -3.28 1.93 7.57
C ALA A 49 -2.08 1.72 8.50
N GLY A 50 -0.85 1.69 7.99
CA GLY A 50 0.37 1.46 8.78
C GLY A 50 0.55 -0.01 9.19
N LEU A 51 -0.12 -0.95 8.52
CA LEU A 51 -0.10 -2.37 8.91
C LEU A 51 1.07 -3.15 8.30
N LEU A 52 1.83 -2.54 7.38
CA LEU A 52 2.95 -3.17 6.68
C LEU A 52 4.32 -2.68 7.15
N ASP A 53 4.37 -1.57 7.89
CA ASP A 53 5.59 -0.91 8.35
C ASP A 53 5.43 -0.56 9.83
N ALA A 54 6.16 -1.28 10.68
CA ALA A 54 6.11 -1.12 12.13
C ALA A 54 6.61 0.25 12.62
N SER A 55 7.31 1.01 11.77
CA SER A 55 7.71 2.38 12.08
C SER A 55 6.56 3.38 11.97
N ARG A 56 5.45 3.00 11.31
CA ARG A 56 4.23 3.80 11.21
C ARG A 56 3.21 3.38 12.25
N GLY A 57 2.64 4.36 12.94
CA GLY A 57 1.49 4.13 13.82
C GLY A 57 0.23 3.77 13.00
N PRO A 58 -0.71 2.99 13.59
CA PRO A 58 -1.93 2.59 12.92
C PRO A 58 -2.80 3.79 12.54
N ARG A 59 -3.45 3.73 11.38
CA ARG A 59 -4.35 4.78 10.86
C ARG A 59 -5.67 4.17 10.38
N ARG A 60 -6.75 4.95 10.50
CA ARG A 60 -8.04 4.58 9.90
C ARG A 60 -8.03 4.91 8.42
N VAL A 61 -8.25 3.89 7.59
CA VAL A 61 -8.43 4.02 6.14
C VAL A 61 -9.82 3.52 5.80
N VAL A 62 -10.51 4.25 4.92
CA VAL A 62 -11.83 3.90 4.40
C VAL A 62 -11.66 3.72 2.89
N VAL A 63 -12.20 2.62 2.34
CA VAL A 63 -12.03 2.19 0.95
C VAL A 63 -13.37 1.85 0.34
#